data_AF-A0A428EKK0-F1
#
_entry.id   AF-A0A428EKK0-F1
#
_cell.length_a   1.000
_cell.length_b   1.000
_cell.length_c   1.000
_cell.angle_alpha   90.00
_cell.angle_beta   90.00
_cell.angle_gamma   90.00
#
_symmetry.space_group_name_H-M   'P 1'
#
loop_
_entity.id
_entity.type
_entity.pdbx_description
1 polymer ?
#
loop_
_entity_poly.entity_id
_entity_poly.type
_entity_poly.pdbx_seq_one_letter_code
_entity_poly.pdbx_strand_id
1 'polypeptide(L)'
;MVNLSPNFYSLNTKGLEEIKNEQQKLFEKSGEKTHKINTIMVQGLLNQIDCNHVVSRDDLNLVYDYLFQKERWESYEIMLIGNLYHLFEIDYIYRVGKEILERTHYYEKIGKNRNLVVSACLNFWFCCLENSHLIYADFFKMKLKKLLKDDTKVFEKSTFKFVEGYKIYLTESKESGIKQMKNVIKYFEFIESKSIALYFQKRLNELVD
;
A
#
# COMPACT_ATOMS: atom_id res chain seq x y z
N MET A 1 16.03 -4.50 -3.77
CA MET A 1 15.69 -4.08 -2.39
C MET A 1 15.17 -5.28 -1.61
N VAL A 2 15.44 -5.35 -0.30
CA VAL A 2 14.90 -6.37 0.61
C VAL A 2 13.36 -6.32 0.59
N ASN A 3 12.71 -7.49 0.71
CA ASN A 3 11.25 -7.55 0.83
C ASN A 3 10.81 -6.93 2.17
N LEU A 4 10.11 -5.79 2.12
CA LEU A 4 9.67 -5.05 3.30
C LEU A 4 8.39 -5.62 3.93
N SER A 5 7.62 -6.39 3.16
CA SER A 5 6.30 -6.90 3.55
C SER A 5 6.30 -7.67 4.88
N PRO A 6 7.26 -8.57 5.17
CA PRO A 6 7.26 -9.31 6.44
C PRO A 6 7.37 -8.39 7.65
N ASN A 7 8.27 -7.40 7.62
CA ASN A 7 8.43 -6.46 8.73
C ASN A 7 7.22 -5.53 8.86
N PHE A 8 6.65 -5.08 7.73
CA PHE A 8 5.48 -4.23 7.74
C PHE A 8 4.24 -4.93 8.32
N TYR A 9 3.87 -6.11 7.80
CA TYR A 9 2.68 -6.84 8.26
C TYR A 9 2.86 -7.52 9.62
N SER A 10 4.09 -7.63 10.13
CA SER A 10 4.34 -8.01 11.53
C SER A 10 4.46 -6.83 12.49
N LEU A 11 4.27 -5.59 11.98
CA LEU A 11 4.42 -4.36 12.76
C LEU A 11 5.81 -4.26 13.42
N ASN A 12 6.84 -4.87 12.80
CA ASN A 12 8.20 -4.88 13.31
C ASN A 12 8.92 -3.57 12.95
N THR A 13 8.64 -2.52 13.73
CA THR A 13 9.25 -1.20 13.57
C THR A 13 10.77 -1.24 13.71
N LYS A 14 11.31 -2.08 14.61
CA LYS A 14 12.77 -2.27 14.76
C LYS A 14 13.41 -2.81 13.49
N GLY A 15 12.83 -3.85 12.90
CA GLY A 15 13.34 -4.41 11.63
C GLY A 15 13.25 -3.42 10.47
N LEU A 16 12.22 -2.56 10.43
CA LEU A 16 12.16 -1.47 9.45
C LEU A 16 13.24 -0.41 9.70
N GLU A 17 13.47 0.00 10.95
CA GLU A 17 14.55 0.94 11.30
C GLU A 17 15.95 0.39 10.96
N GLU A 18 16.19 -0.91 11.18
CA GLU A 18 17.43 -1.57 10.75
C GLU A 18 17.64 -1.46 9.23
N ILE A 19 16.61 -1.79 8.43
CA ILE A 19 16.67 -1.67 6.97
C ILE A 19 16.87 -0.21 6.55
N LYS A 20 16.21 0.75 7.22
CA LYS A 20 16.37 2.18 6.96
C LYS A 20 17.83 2.61 7.18
N ASN A 21 18.42 2.21 8.30
CA ASN A 21 19.80 2.52 8.64
C ASN A 21 20.81 1.88 7.68
N GLU A 22 20.54 0.66 7.20
CA GLU A 22 21.35 0.04 6.15
C GLU A 22 21.32 0.82 4.84
N GLN A 23 20.13 1.25 4.38
CA GLN A 23 20.01 2.09 3.18
C GLN A 23 20.71 3.43 3.35
N GLN A 24 20.60 4.05 4.54
CA GLN A 24 21.28 5.29 4.85
C GLN A 24 22.82 5.14 4.78
N LYS A 25 23.38 4.07 5.36
CA LYS A 25 24.83 3.77 5.26
C LYS A 25 25.29 3.55 3.82
N LEU A 26 24.46 2.89 3.00
CA LEU A 26 24.77 2.69 1.58
C LEU A 26 24.76 4.00 0.80
N PHE A 27 23.83 4.91 1.12
CA PHE A 27 23.81 6.25 0.55
C PHE A 27 25.06 7.05 0.93
N GLU A 28 25.44 7.05 2.20
CA GLU A 28 26.64 7.74 2.69
C GLU A 28 27.93 7.23 2.03
N LYS A 29 27.98 5.92 1.71
CA LYS A 29 29.15 5.31 1.06
C LYS A 29 29.21 5.57 -0.45
N SER A 30 28.07 5.56 -1.14
CA SER A 30 28.02 5.56 -2.62
C SER A 30 27.59 6.90 -3.23
N GLY A 31 26.85 7.73 -2.49
CA GLY A 31 26.16 8.90 -3.02
C GLY A 31 24.98 8.58 -3.95
N GLU A 32 24.62 7.30 -4.13
CA GLU A 32 23.56 6.91 -5.05
C GLU A 32 22.17 7.29 -4.52
N LYS A 33 21.46 8.17 -5.25
CA LYS A 33 20.13 8.67 -4.88
C LYS A 33 19.11 7.55 -4.62
N THR A 34 19.23 6.39 -5.27
CA THR A 34 18.35 5.23 -5.05
C THR A 34 18.36 4.79 -3.60
N HIS A 35 19.52 4.79 -2.92
CA HIS A 35 19.59 4.42 -1.50
C HIS A 35 18.87 5.45 -0.62
N LYS A 36 19.00 6.74 -0.92
CA LYS A 36 18.25 7.79 -0.23
C LYS A 36 16.74 7.63 -0.42
N ILE A 37 16.28 7.35 -1.64
CA ILE A 37 14.86 7.08 -1.93
C ILE A 37 14.37 5.85 -1.16
N ASN A 38 15.19 4.80 -1.06
CA ASN A 38 14.85 3.61 -0.29
C ASN A 38 14.71 3.93 1.21
N THR A 39 15.59 4.76 1.78
CA THR A 39 15.47 5.25 3.16
C THR A 39 14.14 5.97 3.38
N ILE A 40 13.75 6.84 2.44
CA ILE A 40 12.49 7.59 2.49
C ILE A 40 11.28 6.65 2.41
N MET A 41 11.34 5.63 1.53
CA MET A 41 10.28 4.64 1.43
C MET A 41 10.07 3.86 2.73
N VAL A 42 11.17 3.44 3.38
CA VAL A 42 11.08 2.75 4.68
C VAL A 42 10.58 3.69 5.78
N GLN A 43 11.00 4.96 5.78
CA GLN A 43 10.46 5.99 6.67
C GLN A 43 8.96 6.17 6.47
N GLY A 44 8.46 6.14 5.23
CA GLY A 44 7.02 6.20 4.95
C GLY A 44 6.25 4.97 5.45
N LEU A 45 6.83 3.76 5.40
CA LEU A 45 6.22 2.58 6.02
C LEU A 45 6.15 2.68 7.54
N LEU A 46 7.21 3.19 8.17
CA LEU A 46 7.20 3.49 9.61
C LEU A 46 6.11 4.51 9.96
N ASN A 47 5.97 5.55 9.13
CA ASN A 47 4.92 6.57 9.27
C ASN A 47 3.50 5.98 9.22
N GLN A 48 3.25 4.99 8.36
CA GLN A 48 1.95 4.28 8.32
C GLN A 48 1.65 3.52 9.61
N ILE A 49 2.69 3.02 10.29
CA ILE A 49 2.53 2.28 11.55
C ILE A 49 2.38 3.24 12.72
N ASP A 50 3.16 4.31 12.75
CA ASP A 50 3.15 5.36 13.76
C ASP A 50 3.50 6.72 13.13
N CYS A 51 2.54 7.65 13.21
CA CYS A 51 2.64 8.99 12.64
C CYS A 51 3.79 9.83 13.21
N ASN A 52 4.38 9.46 14.36
CA ASN A 52 5.57 10.13 14.92
C ASN A 52 6.80 9.96 14.03
N HIS A 53 6.83 8.94 13.17
CA HIS A 53 7.87 8.77 12.16
C HIS A 53 7.61 9.72 10.98
N VAL A 54 7.89 11.01 11.17
CA VAL A 54 7.63 12.04 10.15
C VAL A 54 8.50 11.83 8.90
N VAL A 55 7.91 11.99 7.71
CA VAL A 55 8.63 12.15 6.44
C VAL A 55 8.71 13.64 6.13
N SER A 56 9.92 14.16 5.93
CA SER A 56 10.12 15.59 5.69
C SER A 56 9.59 16.00 4.30
N ARG A 57 9.23 17.28 4.14
CA ARG A 57 8.82 17.82 2.83
C ARG A 57 9.94 17.71 1.79
N ASP A 58 11.19 17.91 2.20
CA ASP A 58 12.35 17.80 1.29
C ASP A 58 12.56 16.36 0.81
N ASP A 59 12.42 15.39 1.71
CA ASP A 59 12.46 13.97 1.34
C ASP A 59 11.31 13.61 0.38
N LEU A 60 10.10 14.09 0.65
CA LEU A 60 8.95 13.83 -0.21
C LEU A 60 9.11 14.50 -1.58
N ASN A 61 9.63 15.72 -1.64
CA ASN A 61 9.96 16.42 -2.89
C ASN A 61 11.00 15.66 -3.71
N LEU A 62 12.00 15.07 -3.07
CA LEU A 62 12.99 14.22 -3.76
C LEU A 62 12.34 13.01 -4.42
N VAL A 63 11.33 12.40 -3.80
CA VAL A 63 10.55 11.32 -4.39
C VAL A 63 9.68 11.81 -5.54
N TYR A 64 9.01 12.97 -5.41
CA TYR A 64 8.25 13.59 -6.49
C TYR A 64 9.13 13.84 -7.72
N ASP A 65 10.27 14.49 -7.54
CA ASP A 65 11.21 14.81 -8.63
C ASP A 65 11.69 13.53 -9.33
N TYR A 66 12.01 12.49 -8.56
CA TYR A 66 12.40 11.20 -9.10
C TYR A 66 11.30 10.57 -9.96
N LEU A 67 10.07 10.47 -9.43
CA LEU A 67 8.93 9.87 -10.13
C LEU A 67 8.54 10.67 -11.38
N PHE A 68 8.64 11.99 -11.32
CA PHE A 68 8.31 12.89 -12.43
C PHE A 68 9.29 12.77 -13.60
N GLN A 69 10.58 12.53 -13.33
CA GLN A 69 11.60 12.34 -14.36
C GLN A 69 11.46 11.02 -15.13
N LYS A 70 10.64 10.09 -14.65
CA LYS A 70 10.45 8.78 -15.28
C LYS A 70 9.37 8.83 -16.35
N GLU A 71 9.76 8.67 -17.61
CA GLU A 71 8.81 8.53 -18.73
C GLU A 71 7.91 7.29 -18.59
N ARG A 72 8.47 6.21 -18.03
CA ARG A 72 7.77 4.93 -17.83
C ARG A 72 8.12 4.36 -16.47
N TRP A 73 7.08 3.95 -15.75
CA TRP A 73 7.22 3.33 -14.44
C TRP A 73 7.39 1.83 -14.58
N GLU A 74 8.44 1.32 -13.96
CA GLU A 74 8.72 -0.09 -13.82
C GLU A 74 8.28 -0.57 -12.43
N SER A 75 8.64 -1.80 -12.09
CA SER A 75 8.28 -2.39 -10.79
C SER A 75 8.85 -1.59 -9.61
N TYR A 76 9.95 -0.85 -9.78
CA TYR A 76 10.48 -0.04 -8.69
C TYR A 76 9.61 1.18 -8.40
N GLU A 77 9.23 1.95 -9.42
CA GLU A 77 8.39 3.15 -9.23
C GLU A 77 7.00 2.79 -8.68
N ILE A 78 6.39 1.70 -9.16
CA ILE A 78 5.10 1.21 -8.67
C ILE A 78 5.21 0.79 -7.19
N MET A 79 6.29 0.11 -6.82
CA MET A 79 6.57 -0.24 -5.43
C MET A 79 6.78 1.00 -4.57
N LEU A 80 7.50 1.99 -5.08
CA LEU A 80 7.80 3.23 -4.37
C LEU A 80 6.53 4.00 -4.03
N ILE A 81 5.70 4.30 -5.04
CA ILE A 81 4.45 5.01 -4.79
C ILE A 81 3.48 4.16 -3.96
N GLY A 82 3.48 2.83 -4.15
CA GLY A 82 2.57 1.92 -3.45
C GLY A 82 2.84 1.84 -1.96
N ASN A 83 4.07 2.11 -1.53
CA ASN A 83 4.46 2.17 -0.11
C ASN A 83 4.42 3.59 0.48
N LEU A 84 4.36 4.63 -0.36
CA LEU A 84 4.31 6.03 0.08
C LEU A 84 2.97 6.70 -0.15
N TYR A 85 1.98 5.99 -0.71
CA TYR A 85 0.74 6.53 -1.23
C TYR A 85 0.00 7.49 -0.29
N HIS A 86 0.03 7.21 1.02
CA HIS A 86 -0.68 7.97 2.06
C HIS A 86 -0.06 9.35 2.34
N LEU A 87 1.15 9.60 1.82
CA LEU A 87 1.84 10.90 1.92
C LEU A 87 1.63 11.80 0.70
N PHE A 88 0.93 11.32 -0.32
CA PHE A 88 0.71 12.06 -1.57
C PHE A 88 -0.71 12.60 -1.62
N GLU A 89 -0.88 13.69 -2.36
CA GLU A 89 -2.19 14.27 -2.64
C GLU A 89 -3.09 13.26 -3.35
N ILE A 90 -4.36 13.19 -2.94
CA ILE A 90 -5.30 12.17 -3.42
C ILE A 90 -5.52 12.24 -4.93
N ASP A 91 -5.56 13.45 -5.51
CA ASP A 91 -5.66 13.64 -6.96
C ASP A 91 -4.44 13.11 -7.71
N TYR A 92 -3.24 13.20 -7.11
CA TYR A 92 -2.03 12.63 -7.69
C TYR A 92 -2.10 11.10 -7.67
N ILE A 93 -2.50 10.51 -6.54
CA ILE A 93 -2.69 9.05 -6.41
C ILE A 93 -3.72 8.52 -7.40
N TYR A 94 -4.83 9.22 -7.58
CA TYR A 94 -5.85 8.83 -8.54
C TYR A 94 -5.33 8.84 -9.98
N ARG A 95 -4.64 9.91 -10.39
CA ARG A 95 -4.08 10.04 -11.75
C ARG A 95 -3.03 8.95 -12.04
N VAL A 96 -2.09 8.77 -11.13
CA VAL A 96 -1.04 7.74 -11.26
C VAL A 96 -1.64 6.33 -11.27
N GLY A 97 -2.58 6.05 -10.37
CA GLY A 97 -3.24 4.75 -10.31
C GLY A 97 -4.03 4.43 -11.58
N LYS A 98 -4.63 5.43 -12.24
CA LYS A 98 -5.23 5.30 -13.57
C LYS A 98 -4.20 4.90 -14.61
N GLU A 99 -3.08 5.62 -14.70
CA GLU A 99 -2.03 5.34 -15.68
C GLU A 99 -1.45 3.92 -15.51
N ILE A 100 -1.19 3.50 -14.27
CA ILE A 100 -0.73 2.15 -13.95
C ILE A 100 -1.75 1.10 -14.42
N LEU A 101 -3.05 1.34 -14.16
CA LEU A 101 -4.13 0.41 -14.51
C LEU A 101 -4.46 0.36 -16.01
N GLU A 102 -4.19 1.42 -16.76
CA GLU A 102 -4.34 1.44 -18.22
C GLU A 102 -3.21 0.70 -18.92
N ARG A 103 -2.04 0.59 -18.26
CA ARG A 103 -0.88 -0.14 -18.76
C ARG A 103 -0.77 -1.56 -18.21
N THR A 104 -1.82 -2.13 -17.63
CA THR A 104 -1.78 -3.48 -17.02
C THR A 104 -1.25 -4.57 -17.96
N HIS A 105 -1.60 -4.52 -19.24
CA HIS A 105 -1.10 -5.49 -20.24
C HIS A 105 0.43 -5.49 -20.39
N TYR A 106 1.09 -4.37 -20.10
CA TYR A 106 2.55 -4.29 -20.09
C TYR A 106 3.13 -5.04 -18.88
N TYR A 107 2.48 -4.94 -17.72
CA TYR A 107 2.89 -5.61 -16.49
C TYR A 107 2.47 -7.08 -16.40
N GLU A 108 1.45 -7.50 -17.17
CA GLU A 108 0.92 -8.88 -17.18
C GLU A 108 1.92 -9.93 -17.67
N LYS A 109 2.91 -9.54 -18.49
CA LYS A 109 3.93 -10.46 -19.00
C LYS A 109 4.82 -11.05 -17.90
N ILE A 110 4.84 -10.44 -16.71
CA ILE A 110 5.62 -10.89 -15.56
C ILE A 110 4.67 -10.98 -14.37
N GLY A 111 4.32 -12.19 -13.93
CA GLY A 111 3.34 -12.40 -12.85
C GLY A 111 3.67 -11.67 -11.54
N LYS A 112 4.96 -11.45 -11.23
CA LYS A 112 5.40 -10.65 -10.08
C LYS A 112 4.99 -9.17 -10.21
N ASN A 113 5.05 -8.60 -11.41
CA ASN A 113 4.68 -7.21 -11.66
C ASN A 113 3.17 -7.02 -11.54
N ARG A 114 2.38 -8.03 -11.93
CA ARG A 114 0.92 -8.01 -11.74
C ARG A 114 0.53 -7.98 -10.26
N ASN A 115 1.17 -8.79 -9.40
CA ASN A 115 0.87 -8.74 -7.96
C ASN A 115 1.18 -7.37 -7.37
N LEU A 116 2.32 -6.78 -7.75
CA LEU A 116 2.72 -5.46 -7.29
C LEU A 116 1.68 -4.38 -7.67
N VAL A 117 1.23 -4.40 -8.93
CA VAL A 117 0.17 -3.49 -9.41
C VAL A 117 -1.12 -3.66 -8.59
N VAL A 118 -1.53 -4.91 -8.34
CA VAL A 118 -2.72 -5.20 -7.54
C VAL A 118 -2.57 -4.67 -6.11
N SER A 119 -1.43 -4.92 -5.46
CA SER A 119 -1.16 -4.42 -4.10
C SER A 119 -1.17 -2.88 -4.04
N ALA A 120 -0.49 -2.21 -4.96
CA ALA A 120 -0.48 -0.74 -5.02
C ALA A 120 -1.90 -0.20 -5.25
N CYS A 121 -2.67 -0.80 -6.16
CA CYS A 121 -4.05 -0.37 -6.43
C CYS A 121 -5.01 -0.64 -5.27
N LEU A 122 -4.78 -1.69 -4.46
CA LEU A 122 -5.52 -1.91 -3.21
C LEU A 122 -5.27 -0.77 -2.22
N ASN A 123 -4.01 -0.35 -2.07
CA ASN A 123 -3.64 0.79 -1.23
C ASN A 123 -4.27 2.09 -1.74
N PHE A 124 -4.25 2.35 -3.05
CA PHE A 124 -4.88 3.54 -3.63
C PHE A 124 -6.39 3.55 -3.45
N TRP A 125 -7.04 2.39 -3.64
CA TRP A 125 -8.48 2.27 -3.39
C TRP A 125 -8.81 2.62 -1.94
N PHE A 126 -8.05 2.06 -0.99
CA PHE A 126 -8.26 2.31 0.42
C PHE A 126 -8.02 3.78 0.79
N CYS A 127 -6.94 4.39 0.28
CA CYS A 127 -6.66 5.81 0.44
C CYS A 127 -7.79 6.71 -0.06
N CYS A 128 -8.41 6.36 -1.19
CA CYS A 128 -9.58 7.09 -1.70
C CYS A 128 -10.77 7.03 -0.74
N LEU A 129 -10.99 5.89 -0.07
CA LEU A 129 -12.06 5.77 0.92
C LEU A 129 -11.76 6.57 2.18
N GLU A 130 -10.53 6.52 2.69
CA GLU A 130 -10.10 7.30 3.87
C GLU A 130 -10.25 8.81 3.64
N ASN A 131 -10.02 9.27 2.40
CA ASN A 131 -10.23 10.68 2.02
C ASN A 131 -11.66 10.98 1.53
N SER A 132 -12.63 10.08 1.70
CA SER A 132 -14.03 10.24 1.27
C SER A 132 -14.24 10.49 -0.25
N HIS A 133 -13.25 10.17 -1.10
CA HIS A 133 -13.34 10.28 -2.56
C HIS A 133 -13.97 9.02 -3.18
N LEU A 134 -15.28 8.84 -2.99
CA LEU A 134 -16.00 7.63 -3.40
C LEU A 134 -15.96 7.36 -4.91
N ILE A 135 -15.99 8.40 -5.75
CA ILE A 135 -15.92 8.25 -7.21
C ILE A 135 -14.57 7.65 -7.63
N TYR A 136 -13.47 8.12 -7.03
CA TYR A 136 -12.14 7.59 -7.29
C TYR A 136 -12.02 6.15 -6.77
N ALA A 137 -12.55 5.90 -5.58
CA ALA A 137 -12.59 4.56 -4.99
C ALA A 137 -13.32 3.55 -5.88
N ASP A 138 -14.45 3.92 -6.48
CA ASP A 138 -15.24 3.04 -7.34
C ASP A 138 -14.53 2.65 -8.64
N PHE A 139 -13.75 3.56 -9.20
CA PHE A 139 -12.87 3.25 -10.33
C PHE A 139 -11.90 2.10 -9.98
N PHE A 140 -11.17 2.22 -8.86
CA PHE A 140 -10.21 1.21 -8.44
C PHE A 140 -10.90 -0.12 -8.10
N LYS A 141 -12.01 -0.09 -7.36
CA LYS A 141 -12.81 -1.28 -7.04
C LYS A 141 -13.20 -2.06 -8.29
N MET A 142 -13.71 -1.39 -9.32
CA MET A 142 -14.12 -2.02 -10.58
C MET A 142 -12.94 -2.69 -11.29
N LYS A 143 -11.79 -2.01 -11.36
CA LYS A 143 -10.58 -2.54 -12.01
C LYS A 143 -9.99 -3.73 -11.24
N LEU A 144 -9.88 -3.61 -9.92
CA LEU A 144 -9.39 -4.68 -9.04
C LEU A 144 -10.24 -5.95 -9.11
N LYS A 145 -11.57 -5.84 -9.15
CA LYS A 145 -12.46 -7.01 -9.34
C LYS A 145 -12.14 -7.81 -10.60
N LYS A 146 -11.73 -7.15 -11.69
CA LYS A 146 -11.35 -7.82 -12.95
C LYS A 146 -9.97 -8.49 -12.86
N LEU A 147 -9.06 -7.92 -12.06
CA LEU A 147 -7.70 -8.43 -11.87
C LEU A 147 -7.63 -9.60 -10.88
N LEU A 148 -8.51 -9.65 -9.88
CA LEU A 148 -8.53 -10.66 -8.81
C LEU A 148 -9.34 -11.92 -9.15
N LYS A 149 -9.15 -12.49 -10.35
CA LYS A 149 -9.82 -13.74 -10.77
C LYS A 149 -9.14 -15.00 -10.26
N ASP A 150 -7.84 -14.93 -10.01
CA ASP A 150 -7.01 -16.08 -9.61
C ASP A 150 -7.28 -16.48 -8.15
N ASP A 151 -7.66 -17.73 -7.93
CA ASP A 151 -8.01 -18.28 -6.60
C ASP A 151 -6.82 -18.43 -5.66
N THR A 152 -5.59 -18.41 -6.19
CA THR A 152 -4.37 -18.47 -5.37
C THR A 152 -4.03 -17.14 -4.69
N LYS A 153 -4.70 -16.03 -5.05
CA LYS A 153 -4.47 -14.68 -4.52
C LYS A 153 -5.20 -14.41 -3.20
N VAL A 154 -5.02 -15.33 -2.24
CA VAL A 154 -5.73 -15.31 -0.96
C VAL A 154 -5.49 -13.99 -0.21
N PHE A 155 -4.25 -13.52 -0.13
CA PHE A 155 -3.91 -12.31 0.60
C PHE A 155 -4.57 -11.06 -0.02
N GLU A 156 -4.44 -10.88 -1.34
CA GLU A 156 -5.01 -9.74 -2.05
C GLU A 156 -6.55 -9.78 -2.06
N LYS A 157 -7.16 -10.97 -2.17
CA LYS A 157 -8.61 -11.14 -2.06
C LYS A 157 -9.13 -10.82 -0.66
N SER A 158 -8.42 -11.25 0.39
CA SER A 158 -8.77 -10.91 1.78
C SER A 158 -8.64 -9.41 2.04
N THR A 159 -7.57 -8.78 1.53
CA THR A 159 -7.39 -7.32 1.60
C THR A 159 -8.52 -6.59 0.85
N PHE A 160 -8.86 -7.04 -0.36
CA PHE A 160 -10.00 -6.51 -1.11
C PHE A 160 -11.30 -6.60 -0.31
N LYS A 161 -11.55 -7.73 0.36
CA LYS A 161 -12.75 -7.92 1.18
C LYS A 161 -12.77 -7.04 2.42
N PHE A 162 -11.62 -6.77 3.03
CA PHE A 162 -11.51 -5.82 4.13
C PHE A 162 -11.86 -4.41 3.67
N VAL A 163 -11.23 -3.92 2.59
CA VAL A 163 -11.49 -2.58 2.03
C VAL A 163 -12.93 -2.46 1.52
N GLU A 164 -13.51 -3.53 0.95
CA GLU A 164 -14.93 -3.57 0.60
C GLU A 164 -15.83 -3.43 1.84
N GLY A 165 -15.47 -4.08 2.95
CA GLY A 165 -16.18 -3.93 4.22
C GLY A 165 -16.11 -2.50 4.75
N TYR A 166 -14.96 -1.83 4.63
CA TYR A 166 -14.83 -0.41 5.00
C TYR A 166 -15.71 0.49 4.11
N LYS A 167 -15.78 0.23 2.80
CA LYS A 167 -16.72 0.95 1.93
C LYS A 167 -18.17 0.79 2.41
N ILE A 168 -18.60 -0.45 2.70
CA ILE A 168 -19.96 -0.72 3.21
C ILE A 168 -20.22 0.03 4.52
N TYR A 169 -19.23 0.09 5.42
CA TYR A 169 -19.31 0.88 6.65
C TYR A 169 -19.57 2.37 6.36
N LEU A 170 -18.88 2.95 5.37
CA LEU A 170 -19.01 4.36 4.99
C LEU A 170 -20.33 4.69 4.26
N THR A 171 -20.82 3.80 3.39
CA THR A 171 -21.88 4.15 2.43
C THR A 171 -23.23 3.47 2.68
N GLU A 172 -23.26 2.40 3.46
CA GLU A 172 -24.44 1.55 3.59
C GLU A 172 -24.77 1.27 5.07
N SER A 173 -24.10 0.31 5.69
CA SER A 173 -24.40 -0.16 7.05
C SER A 173 -23.11 -0.36 7.83
N LYS A 174 -22.97 0.41 8.92
CA LYS A 174 -21.84 0.30 9.85
C LYS A 174 -21.66 -1.12 10.38
N GLU A 175 -22.75 -1.75 10.81
CA GLU A 175 -22.75 -3.11 11.36
C GLU A 175 -22.29 -4.14 10.31
N SER A 176 -22.83 -4.08 9.09
CA SER A 176 -22.47 -4.99 8.00
C SER A 176 -21.01 -4.84 7.59
N GLY A 177 -20.54 -3.59 7.47
CA GLY A 177 -19.15 -3.28 7.12
C GLY A 177 -18.16 -3.79 8.16
N ILE A 178 -18.43 -3.52 9.45
CA ILE A 178 -17.64 -4.04 10.58
C ILE A 178 -17.64 -5.57 10.58
N LYS A 179 -18.80 -6.20 10.37
CA LYS A 179 -18.92 -7.67 10.32
C LYS A 179 -18.05 -8.26 9.21
N GLN A 180 -18.05 -7.66 8.03
CA GLN A 180 -17.22 -8.10 6.91
C GLN A 180 -15.72 -7.94 7.22
N MET A 181 -15.29 -6.81 7.76
CA MET A 181 -13.89 -6.60 8.17
C MET A 181 -13.45 -7.61 9.25
N LYS A 182 -14.29 -7.86 10.26
CA LYS A 182 -14.05 -8.87 11.29
C LYS A 182 -13.96 -10.29 10.74
N ASN A 183 -14.71 -10.63 9.70
CA ASN A 183 -14.60 -11.95 9.06
C ASN A 183 -13.22 -12.15 8.40
N VAL A 184 -12.63 -11.11 7.81
CA VAL A 184 -11.26 -11.17 7.27
C VAL A 184 -10.24 -11.41 8.39
N ILE A 185 -10.38 -10.71 9.52
CA ILE A 185 -9.50 -10.88 10.68
C ILE A 185 -9.59 -12.33 11.20
N LYS A 186 -10.81 -12.83 11.44
CA LYS A 186 -11.05 -14.21 11.88
C LYS A 186 -10.47 -15.26 10.92
N TYR A 187 -10.52 -15.01 9.61
CA TYR A 187 -9.91 -15.90 8.64
C TYR A 187 -8.39 -16.01 8.85
N PHE A 188 -7.69 -14.89 9.04
CA PHE A 188 -6.25 -14.90 9.29
C PHE A 188 -5.89 -15.49 10.66
N GLU A 189 -6.72 -15.32 11.68
CA GLU A 189 -6.57 -16.02 12.96
C GLU A 189 -6.70 -17.54 12.80
N PHE A 190 -7.70 -17.99 12.04
CA PHE A 190 -7.96 -19.41 11.79
C PHE A 190 -6.79 -20.11 11.08
N ILE A 191 -6.15 -19.46 10.11
CA ILE A 191 -4.97 -20.01 9.41
C ILE A 191 -3.64 -19.70 10.13
N GLU A 192 -3.71 -19.33 11.42
CA GLU A 192 -2.57 -19.06 12.30
C GLU A 192 -1.66 -17.91 11.83
N SER A 193 -2.14 -17.05 10.94
CA SER A 193 -1.45 -15.84 10.46
C SER A 193 -1.63 -14.67 11.42
N LYS A 194 -1.24 -14.86 12.69
CA LYS A 194 -1.51 -13.94 13.81
C LYS A 194 -1.04 -12.51 13.56
N SER A 195 0.14 -12.34 12.97
CA SER A 195 0.69 -11.01 12.64
C SER A 195 -0.20 -10.24 11.66
N ILE A 196 -0.70 -10.91 10.62
CA ILE A 196 -1.59 -10.31 9.62
C ILE A 196 -2.96 -10.00 10.23
N ALA A 197 -3.48 -10.91 11.07
CA ALA A 197 -4.73 -10.65 11.81
C ALA A 197 -4.60 -9.41 12.69
N LEU A 198 -3.50 -9.27 13.43
CA LEU A 198 -3.21 -8.10 14.27
C LEU A 198 -3.12 -6.82 13.44
N TYR A 199 -2.46 -6.86 12.28
CA TYR A 199 -2.42 -5.72 11.35
C TYR A 199 -3.84 -5.26 10.95
N PHE A 200 -4.70 -6.17 10.48
CA PHE A 200 -6.07 -5.81 10.11
C PHE A 200 -6.92 -5.38 11.31
N GLN A 201 -6.69 -5.94 12.49
CA GLN A 201 -7.38 -5.51 13.72
C GLN A 201 -6.99 -4.08 14.11
N LYS A 202 -5.70 -3.73 14.02
CA LYS A 202 -5.24 -2.35 14.25
C LYS A 202 -5.88 -1.39 13.26
N ARG A 203 -5.85 -1.73 11.97
CA ARG A 203 -6.52 -0.94 10.92
C ARG A 203 -8.01 -0.78 11.19
N LEU A 204 -8.72 -1.85 11.58
CA LEU A 204 -10.14 -1.75 11.92
C LEU A 204 -10.37 -0.71 13.03
N ASN A 205 -9.59 -0.77 14.12
CA ASN A 205 -9.72 0.14 15.26
C ASN A 205 -9.40 1.60 14.89
N GLU A 206 -8.54 1.85 13.91
CA GLU A 206 -8.23 3.20 13.41
C GLU A 206 -9.36 3.78 12.53
N LEU A 207 -10.14 2.91 11.87
CA LEU A 207 -11.17 3.31 10.92
C LEU A 207 -12.56 3.49 11.52
N VAL A 208 -12.85 2.82 12.64
CA VAL A 208 -14.18 2.78 13.24
C VAL A 208 -14.15 3.39 14.63
N ASP A 209 -15.02 4.37 14.85
CA ASP A 209 -15.30 4.98 16.16
C ASP A 209 -15.97 3.99 17.13
#